data_AF-A0A7X4HYG2-F1
#
_entry.id   AF-A0A7X4HYG2-F1
#
_cell.length_a   1.000
_cell.length_b   1.000
_cell.length_c   1.000
_cell.angle_alpha   90.00
_cell.angle_beta   90.00
_cell.angle_gamma   90.00
#
_symmetry.space_group_name_H-M   'P 1'
#
loop_
_entity.id
_entity.type
_entity.pdbx_description
1 polymer ?
#
loop_
_entity_poly.entity_id
_entity_poly.type
_entity_poly.pdbx_seq_one_letter_code
_entity_poly.pdbx_strand_id
1 'polypeptide(L)'
;MLATRACIAYCQRMQYTIRGVPAVVDDALRMRARETGKSLNEVVIDALAEGAGVTRAPRRRRDLTDVAGTWDADAAVEAALAAQDEPDPDLWR
;
A
#
# COMPACT_ATOMS: atom_id res chain seq x y z
N MET A 1 9.00 16.89 -34.70
CA MET A 1 8.13 15.71 -34.45
C MET A 1 8.87 14.37 -34.41
N LEU A 2 9.94 14.13 -35.19
CA LEU A 2 10.73 12.88 -35.12
C LEU A 2 11.53 12.71 -33.81
N ALA A 3 12.14 13.79 -33.30
CA ALA A 3 12.92 13.74 -32.06
C ALA A 3 12.10 13.33 -30.82
N THR A 4 10.86 13.83 -30.71
CA THR A 4 9.94 13.48 -29.61
C THR A 4 9.57 12.00 -29.65
N ARG A 5 9.34 11.43 -30.84
CA ARG A 5 9.03 10.00 -31.01
C ARG A 5 10.22 9.10 -30.66
N ALA A 6 11.44 9.50 -31.03
CA ALA A 6 12.65 8.75 -30.68
C ALA A 6 12.94 8.76 -29.17
N CYS A 7 12.75 9.90 -28.50
CA CYS A 7 12.92 10.01 -27.04
C CYS A 7 11.89 9.13 -26.28
N ILE A 8 10.62 9.14 -26.70
CA ILE A 8 9.58 8.30 -26.09
C ILE A 8 9.88 6.81 -26.31
N ALA A 9 10.31 6.42 -27.53
CA ALA A 9 10.68 5.04 -27.83
C ALA A 9 11.94 4.57 -27.07
N TYR A 10 12.88 5.48 -26.83
CA TYR A 10 14.05 5.23 -25.99
C TYR A 10 13.63 4.96 -24.54
N CYS A 11 12.78 5.81 -23.96
CA CYS A 11 12.28 5.63 -22.60
C CYS A 11 11.40 4.37 -22.43
N GLN A 12 10.62 3.99 -23.44
CA GLN A 12 9.77 2.80 -23.41
C GLN A 12 10.53 1.47 -23.40
N ARG A 13 11.81 1.45 -23.79
CA ARG A 13 12.66 0.25 -23.79
C ARG A 13 13.81 0.32 -22.78
N MET A 14 13.74 1.23 -21.81
CA MET A 14 14.75 1.31 -20.76
C MET A 14 14.70 0.06 -19.89
N GLN A 15 15.83 -0.65 -19.83
CA GLN A 15 15.99 -1.84 -19.01
C GLN A 15 17.08 -1.59 -17.97
N TYR A 16 16.74 -1.84 -16.71
CA TYR A 16 17.67 -1.81 -15.60
C TYR A 16 17.92 -3.23 -15.09
N THR A 17 19.18 -3.55 -14.80
CA THR A 17 19.54 -4.80 -14.12
C THR A 17 19.83 -4.48 -12.66
N ILE A 18 19.03 -5.02 -11.75
CA ILE A 18 19.22 -4.88 -10.30
C ILE A 18 20.05 -6.06 -9.82
N ARG A 19 21.23 -5.79 -9.25
CA ARG A 19 22.16 -6.81 -8.76
C ARG A 19 22.09 -6.90 -7.24
N GLY A 20 22.35 -8.09 -6.71
CA GLY A 20 22.44 -8.32 -5.26
C GLY A 20 21.10 -8.23 -4.53
N VAL A 21 20.01 -8.62 -5.17
CA VAL A 21 18.69 -8.67 -4.52
C VAL A 21 18.74 -9.69 -3.37
N PRO A 22 18.52 -9.29 -2.11
CA PRO A 22 18.50 -10.22 -0.98
C PRO A 22 17.41 -11.27 -1.17
N ALA A 23 17.65 -12.51 -0.75
CA ALA A 23 16.68 -13.62 -0.92
C ALA A 23 15.30 -13.29 -0.34
N VAL A 24 15.28 -12.67 0.86
CA VAL A 24 14.05 -12.23 1.53
C VAL A 24 13.23 -11.25 0.69
N VAL A 25 13.88 -10.43 -0.15
CA VAL A 25 13.20 -9.48 -1.04
C VAL A 25 12.66 -10.19 -2.29
N ASP A 26 13.42 -11.11 -2.89
CA ASP A 26 12.94 -11.90 -4.03
C ASP A 26 11.72 -12.74 -3.66
N ASP A 27 11.74 -13.40 -2.49
CA ASP A 27 10.63 -14.18 -1.97
C ASP A 27 9.35 -13.33 -1.79
N ALA A 28 9.50 -12.15 -1.17
CA ALA A 28 8.39 -11.22 -0.99
C ALA A 28 7.80 -10.74 -2.33
N LEU A 29 8.65 -10.42 -3.31
CA LEU A 29 8.22 -10.01 -4.65
C LEU A 29 7.48 -11.12 -5.38
N ARG A 30 7.96 -12.37 -5.31
CA ARG A 30 7.30 -13.53 -5.91
C ARG A 30 5.98 -13.87 -5.24
N MET A 31 5.89 -13.75 -3.92
CA MET A 31 4.64 -13.91 -3.19
C MET A 31 3.61 -12.88 -3.66
N ARG A 32 3.98 -11.59 -3.69
CA ARG A 32 3.12 -10.51 -4.19
C ARG A 32 2.71 -10.71 -5.65
N ALA A 33 3.58 -11.23 -6.51
CA ALA A 33 3.24 -11.58 -7.89
C ALA A 33 2.16 -12.67 -7.98
N ARG A 34 2.25 -13.72 -7.16
CA ARG A 34 1.23 -14.78 -7.09
C ARG A 34 -0.12 -14.25 -6.59
N GLU A 35 -0.11 -13.46 -5.53
CA GLU A 35 -1.33 -12.88 -4.93
C GLU A 35 -2.06 -11.93 -5.86
N THR A 36 -1.31 -11.13 -6.63
CA THR A 36 -1.87 -10.13 -7.55
C THR A 36 -2.13 -10.66 -8.95
N GLY A 37 -1.66 -11.86 -9.28
CA GLY A 37 -1.70 -12.42 -10.65
C GLY A 37 -0.86 -11.65 -11.67
N LYS A 38 0.05 -10.78 -11.22
CA LYS A 38 0.93 -9.97 -12.08
C LYS A 38 2.23 -10.70 -12.39
N SER A 39 2.89 -10.30 -13.47
CA SER A 39 4.27 -10.75 -13.71
C SER A 39 5.22 -10.20 -12.65
N LEU A 40 6.31 -10.93 -12.37
CA LEU A 40 7.33 -10.48 -11.42
C LEU A 40 7.90 -9.11 -11.80
N ASN A 41 8.09 -8.86 -13.10
CA ASN A 41 8.60 -7.58 -13.60
C ASN A 41 7.63 -6.42 -13.30
N GLU A 42 6.33 -6.61 -13.48
CA GLU A 42 5.33 -5.59 -13.14
C GLU A 42 5.33 -5.29 -11.64
N VAL A 43 5.44 -6.32 -10.79
CA VAL A 43 5.52 -6.14 -9.33
C VAL A 43 6.80 -5.40 -8.92
N VAL A 44 7.93 -5.69 -9.56
CA VAL A 44 9.19 -4.97 -9.32
C VAL A 44 9.06 -3.50 -9.71
N ILE A 45 8.49 -3.21 -10.88
CA ILE A 45 8.27 -1.83 -11.34
C ILE A 45 7.33 -1.10 -10.37
N ASP A 46 6.23 -1.73 -9.94
CA ASP A 46 5.30 -1.16 -8.97
C ASP A 46 6.00 -0.86 -7.64
N ALA A 47 6.82 -1.78 -7.13
CA ALA A 47 7.56 -1.60 -5.88
C ALA A 47 8.61 -0.49 -5.97
N LEU A 48 9.31 -0.36 -7.10
CA LEU A 48 10.26 0.72 -7.34
C LEU A 48 9.55 2.07 -7.47
N ALA A 49 8.42 2.13 -8.16
CA ALA A 49 7.61 3.34 -8.27
C ALA A 49 7.09 3.79 -6.90
N GLU A 50 6.64 2.84 -6.07
CA GLU A 50 6.24 3.08 -4.67
C GLU A 50 7.40 3.62 -3.83
N GLY A 51 8.57 2.95 -3.87
CA GLY A 51 9.75 3.37 -3.12
C GLY A 51 10.33 4.71 -3.56
N ALA A 52 10.17 5.06 -4.83
CA ALA A 52 10.56 6.37 -5.39
C ALA A 52 9.50 7.47 -5.19
N GLY A 53 8.33 7.14 -4.63
CA GLY A 53 7.23 8.10 -4.44
C GLY A 53 6.51 8.51 -5.74
N VAL A 54 6.70 7.78 -6.84
CA VAL A 54 6.18 8.10 -8.19
C VAL A 54 4.90 7.30 -8.50
N THR A 55 4.16 6.89 -7.47
CA THR A 55 3.03 5.95 -7.60
C THR A 55 2.06 6.36 -8.73
N ARG A 56 1.88 5.47 -9.73
CA ARG A 56 1.10 5.68 -10.98
C ARG A 56 -0.41 5.89 -10.76
N ALA A 57 -0.90 5.55 -9.59
CA ALA A 57 -2.21 5.93 -9.09
C ALA A 57 -2.05 6.23 -7.58
N PRO A 58 -2.76 7.22 -7.02
CA PRO A 58 -2.81 7.37 -5.58
C PRO A 58 -3.26 6.03 -5.01
N ARG A 59 -2.45 5.43 -4.13
CA ARG A 59 -2.93 4.31 -3.32
C ARG A 59 -4.16 4.84 -2.62
N ARG A 60 -5.36 4.38 -3.02
CA ARG A 60 -6.60 4.66 -2.30
C ARG A 60 -6.47 3.93 -0.97
N ARG A 61 -5.82 4.62 -0.03
CA ARG A 61 -5.78 4.22 1.36
C ARG A 61 -7.25 4.15 1.74
N ARG A 62 -7.72 2.98 2.16
CA ARG A 62 -9.02 2.89 2.81
C ARG A 62 -8.87 3.67 4.10
N ASP A 63 -9.34 4.91 4.07
CA ASP A 63 -9.62 5.66 5.28
C ASP A 63 -11.00 5.23 5.78
N LEU A 64 -11.30 5.58 7.03
CA LEU A 64 -12.59 5.27 7.65
C LEU A 64 -13.63 6.36 7.35
N THR A 65 -13.41 7.22 6.35
CA THR A 65 -14.28 8.38 6.09
C THR A 65 -15.67 7.94 5.64
N ASP A 66 -15.80 6.75 5.06
CA ASP A 66 -17.07 6.17 4.63
C ASP A 66 -17.92 5.62 5.78
N VAL A 67 -17.32 5.39 6.96
CA VAL A 67 -17.99 4.89 8.17
C VAL A 67 -17.96 5.89 9.33
N ALA A 68 -17.09 6.90 9.27
CA ALA A 68 -17.01 7.95 10.28
C ALA A 68 -18.30 8.78 10.28
N GLY A 69 -19.00 8.83 11.41
CA GLY A 69 -20.25 9.56 11.56
C GLY A 69 -21.50 8.80 11.08
N THR A 70 -21.36 7.56 10.60
CA THR A 70 -22.50 6.68 10.28
C THR A 70 -22.91 5.80 11.45
N TRP A 71 -22.47 6.14 12.67
CA TRP A 71 -22.79 5.39 13.87
C TRP A 71 -24.29 5.51 14.17
N ASP A 72 -24.96 4.38 14.25
CA ASP A 72 -26.32 4.29 14.79
C ASP A 72 -26.21 3.92 16.27
N ALA A 73 -26.68 4.81 17.13
CA ALA A 73 -26.47 4.68 18.57
C ALA A 73 -27.28 3.49 19.11
N ASP A 74 -26.58 2.45 19.54
CA ASP A 74 -27.17 1.27 20.18
C ASP A 74 -26.97 1.33 21.70
N ALA A 75 -28.05 1.21 22.45
CA ALA A 75 -28.03 1.36 23.91
C ALA A 75 -27.14 0.33 24.62
N ALA A 76 -27.00 -0.88 24.09
CA ALA A 76 -26.13 -1.90 24.68
C ALA A 76 -24.66 -1.59 24.39
N VAL A 77 -24.34 -1.09 23.20
CA VAL A 77 -22.98 -0.67 22.86
C VAL A 77 -22.56 0.56 23.65
N GLU A 78 -23.41 1.58 23.78
CA GLU A 78 -23.10 2.77 24.58
C GLU A 78 -22.85 2.42 26.06
N ALA A 79 -23.65 1.51 26.63
CA ALA A 79 -23.42 1.02 27.99
C ALA A 79 -22.08 0.27 28.14
N ALA A 80 -21.69 -0.51 27.12
CA ALA A 80 -20.42 -1.22 27.11
C ALA A 80 -19.20 -0.30 26.93
N LEU A 81 -19.34 0.78 26.14
CA LEU A 81 -18.31 1.81 25.99
C LEU A 81 -18.12 2.60 27.29
N ALA A 82 -19.22 3.01 27.93
CA ALA A 82 -19.16 3.71 29.22
C ALA A 82 -18.47 2.88 30.32
N ALA A 83 -18.66 1.56 30.32
CA ALA A 83 -17.98 0.66 31.24
C ALA A 83 -16.48 0.49 30.95
N GLN A 84 -16.04 0.73 29.70
CA GLN A 84 -14.62 0.66 29.30
C GLN A 84 -13.89 2.00 29.49
N ASP A 85 -14.61 3.13 29.47
CA ASP A 85 -14.06 4.46 29.68
C ASP A 85 -13.73 4.76 31.15
N GLU A 86 -14.06 3.87 32.09
CA GLU A 86 -13.66 3.98 33.49
C GLU A 86 -12.17 3.60 33.65
N PRO A 87 -11.28 4.57 33.94
CA PRO A 87 -9.85 4.29 34.01
C PRO A 87 -9.54 3.40 35.22
N ASP A 88 -8.82 2.30 35.01
CA ASP A 88 -8.29 1.48 36.09
C ASP A 88 -7.00 2.13 36.64
N PRO A 89 -7.03 2.70 37.86
CA PRO A 89 -5.88 3.38 38.44
C PRO A 89 -4.71 2.45 38.78
N ASP A 90 -4.94 1.13 38.85
CA ASP A 90 -3.90 0.15 39.12
C ASP A 90 -3.13 -0.25 37.84
N LEU A 91 -3.75 -0.10 36.66
CA LEU A 91 -3.10 -0.27 35.35
C LEU A 91 -2.31 0.97 34.91
N TRP A 92 -2.51 2.12 35.55
CA TRP A 92 -1.90 3.42 35.17
C TRP A 92 -0.79 3.91 36.13
N ARG A 93 -0.27 3.04 37.00
CA ARG A 93 0.93 3.28 37.83
C ARG A 93 2.20 2.76 37.17
#